data_AF-A0A2A2ZAA5-F1
#
_entry.id   AF-A0A2A2ZAA5-F1
#
_cell.length_a   1.000
_cell.length_b   1.000
_cell.length_c   1.000
_cell.angle_alpha   90.00
_cell.angle_beta   90.00
_cell.angle_gamma   90.00
#
_symmetry.space_group_name_H-M   'P 1'
#
loop_
_entity.id
_entity.type
_entity.pdbx_description
1 polymer ?
#
loop_
_entity_poly.entity_id
_entity_poly.type
_entity_poly.pdbx_seq_one_letter_code
_entity_poly.pdbx_strand_id
1 'polypeptide(L)'
;MVDLSLLITNPDDAFRRDEVAMRVKNEGLVFRGQVPGRLHAWAQSAAGGWLALVSCEVPTGNGRGKLAMSQWCPARAVRPAGTDNDQGSR
;
A
#
# COMPACT_ATOMS: atom_id res chain seq x y z
N MET A 1 -4.52 -6.68 -5.19
CA MET A 1 -4.45 -5.31 -4.64
C MET A 1 -3.75 -5.35 -3.29
N VAL A 2 -3.02 -4.29 -2.97
CA VAL A 2 -2.31 -4.10 -1.70
C VAL A 2 -2.80 -2.81 -1.04
N ASP A 3 -3.21 -2.87 0.23
CA ASP A 3 -3.51 -1.71 1.07
C ASP A 3 -2.23 -1.09 1.60
N LEU A 4 -1.90 0.11 1.14
CA LEU A 4 -0.67 0.78 1.55
C LEU A 4 -0.68 1.21 3.02
N SER A 5 -1.86 1.42 3.61
CA SER A 5 -2.01 1.85 5.02
C SER A 5 -1.69 0.72 6.00
N LEU A 6 -1.83 -0.53 5.56
CA LEU A 6 -1.51 -1.73 6.32
C LEU A 6 -0.12 -2.30 5.96
N LEU A 7 0.47 -1.81 4.87
CA LEU A 7 1.79 -2.22 4.38
C LEU A 7 2.92 -1.58 5.20
N ILE A 8 2.82 -0.28 5.44
CA ILE A 8 3.71 0.48 6.34
C ILE A 8 2.84 1.35 7.23
N THR A 9 2.91 1.11 8.53
CA THR A 9 2.33 1.99 9.55
C THR A 9 3.48 2.65 10.28
N ASN A 10 3.64 3.96 10.08
CA ASN A 10 4.63 4.75 10.80
C ASN A 10 3.95 5.46 11.99
N PRO A 11 4.25 5.09 13.25
CA PRO A 11 3.61 5.70 14.42
C PRO A 11 3.95 7.19 14.57
N ASP A 12 5.04 7.65 13.96
CA ASP A 12 5.49 9.04 13.97
C ASP A 12 4.76 9.92 12.93
N ASP A 13 3.91 9.34 12.08
CA ASP A 13 3.09 10.11 11.15
C ASP A 13 2.08 10.96 11.95
N ALA A 14 2.42 12.24 12.14
CA ALA A 14 1.57 13.19 12.84
C ALA A 14 0.20 13.32 12.14
N PHE A 15 -0.89 13.25 12.93
CA PHE A 15 -2.26 13.52 12.46
C PHE A 15 -2.39 14.91 11.81
N ARG A 16 -1.55 15.86 12.23
CA ARG A 16 -1.51 17.24 11.71
C ARG A 16 -0.61 17.33 10.49
N ARG A 17 -1.21 17.18 9.31
CA ARG A 17 -0.57 17.52 8.03
C ARG A 17 -0.03 18.97 8.02
N ASP A 18 -0.56 19.89 8.82
CA ASP A 18 -0.24 21.32 8.74
C ASP A 18 1.19 21.70 9.17
N GLU A 19 1.91 20.80 9.84
CA GLU A 19 3.32 21.00 10.22
C GLU A 19 4.30 20.58 9.10
N VAL A 20 3.82 19.83 8.11
CA VAL A 20 4.63 19.40 6.96
C VAL A 20 4.62 20.48 5.89
N ALA A 21 5.80 20.94 5.49
CA ALA A 21 5.97 21.90 4.41
C ALA A 21 5.23 21.44 3.13
N MET A 22 4.53 22.36 2.45
CA MET A 22 3.72 22.04 1.27
C MET A 22 4.49 21.29 0.17
N ARG A 23 5.79 21.59 0.00
CA ARG A 23 6.66 20.87 -0.94
C ARG A 23 6.78 19.39 -0.58
N VAL A 24 6.91 19.07 0.71
CA VAL A 24 7.00 17.68 1.20
C VAL A 24 5.66 16.97 1.07
N LYS A 25 4.52 17.66 1.25
CA LYS A 25 3.20 17.06 0.97
C LYS A 25 3.04 16.65 -0.49
N ASN A 26 3.52 17.46 -1.42
CA ASN A 26 3.43 17.17 -2.85
C ASN A 26 4.40 16.07 -3.29
N GLU A 27 5.64 16.08 -2.82
CA GLU A 27 6.66 15.13 -3.31
C GLU A 27 6.79 13.87 -2.44
N GLY A 28 6.24 13.86 -1.22
CA GLY A 28 6.32 12.76 -0.28
C GLY A 28 5.49 11.54 -0.67
N LEU A 29 5.87 10.37 -0.18
CA LEU A 29 5.18 9.10 -0.42
C LEU A 29 3.81 9.07 0.29
N VAL A 30 2.80 8.51 -0.39
CA VAL A 30 1.45 8.36 0.15
C VAL A 30 1.17 6.90 0.45
N PHE A 31 1.24 6.55 1.74
CA PHE A 31 0.89 5.23 2.25
C PHE A 31 -0.61 5.13 2.57
N ARG A 32 -1.46 5.47 1.60
CA ARG A 32 -2.92 5.37 1.73
C ARG A 32 -3.53 4.80 0.46
N GLY A 33 -4.63 4.09 0.64
CA GLY A 33 -5.40 3.52 -0.47
C GLY A 33 -4.84 2.19 -0.98
N GLN A 34 -5.38 1.77 -2.12
CA GLN A 34 -5.16 0.44 -2.68
C GLN A 34 -4.41 0.55 -4.01
N VAL A 35 -3.34 -0.22 -4.16
CA VAL A 35 -2.56 -0.27 -5.40
C VAL A 35 -2.52 -1.68 -5.98
N PRO A 36 -2.34 -1.82 -7.30
CA PRO A 36 -1.92 -3.08 -7.88
C PRO A 36 -0.59 -3.54 -7.26
N GLY A 37 -0.46 -4.84 -7.04
CA GLY A 37 0.76 -5.43 -6.51
C GLY A 37 0.79 -6.92 -6.79
N ARG A 38 1.99 -7.50 -6.73
CA ARG A 38 2.23 -8.92 -6.95
C ARG A 38 2.54 -9.59 -5.62
N LEU A 39 1.82 -10.67 -5.33
CA LEU A 39 2.11 -11.57 -4.20
C LEU A 39 3.18 -12.57 -4.65
N HIS A 40 4.22 -12.74 -3.82
CA HIS A 40 5.33 -13.65 -4.11
C HIS A 40 5.31 -14.88 -3.21
N ALA A 41 4.95 -14.73 -1.94
CA ALA A 41 4.98 -15.82 -0.97
C ALA A 41 4.06 -15.55 0.23
N TRP A 42 3.77 -16.63 0.94
CA TRP A 42 3.09 -16.62 2.23
C TRP A 42 4.01 -17.23 3.30
N ALA A 43 3.96 -16.67 4.51
CA ALA A 43 4.61 -17.25 5.68
C ALA A 43 3.70 -17.10 6.90
N GLN A 44 3.63 -18.13 7.73
CA GLN A 44 2.97 -18.05 9.02
C GLN A 44 3.99 -17.63 10.08
N SER A 45 3.68 -16.58 10.84
CA SER A 45 4.51 -16.14 11.97
C SER A 45 4.40 -17.12 13.14
N ALA A 46 5.40 -17.12 14.03
CA ALA A 46 5.38 -17.91 15.26
C ALA A 46 4.22 -17.52 16.20
N ALA A 47 3.67 -16.31 16.05
CA ALA A 47 2.47 -15.85 16.76
C ALA A 47 1.14 -16.28 16.09
N GLY A 48 1.20 -17.10 15.03
CA GLY A 48 0.04 -17.68 14.35
C GLY A 48 -0.55 -16.84 13.21
N GLY A 49 -0.19 -15.56 13.09
CA GLY A 49 -0.65 -14.68 12.02
C GLY A 49 0.04 -14.95 10.68
N TRP A 50 -0.69 -14.81 9.57
CA TRP A 50 -0.15 -14.94 8.21
C TRP A 50 0.42 -13.62 7.68
N LEU A 51 1.56 -13.73 6.98
CA LEU A 51 2.27 -12.65 6.31
C LEU A 51 2.36 -12.92 4.82
N ALA A 52 2.18 -11.88 4.01
CA ALA A 52 2.37 -11.88 2.56
C ALA A 52 3.64 -11.13 2.19
N LEU A 53 4.48 -11.72 1.35
CA LEU A 53 5.54 -11.00 0.65
C LEU A 53 4.98 -10.42 -0.64
N VAL A 54 5.02 -9.09 -0.79
CA VAL A 54 4.47 -8.39 -1.96
C VAL A 54 5.49 -7.48 -2.63
N SER A 55 5.30 -7.18 -3.91
CA SER A 55 5.88 -6.02 -4.57
C SER A 55 4.80 -5.09 -5.12
N CYS A 56 4.95 -3.79 -4.94
CA CYS A 56 4.01 -2.77 -5.42
C CYS A 56 4.71 -1.41 -5.61
N GLU A 57 3.97 -0.43 -6.13
CA GLU A 57 4.43 0.95 -6.29
C GLU A 57 3.70 1.89 -5.33
N VAL A 58 4.44 2.69 -4.56
CA VAL A 58 3.88 3.75 -3.71
C VAL A 58 3.93 5.07 -4.45
N PRO A 59 2.80 5.75 -4.67
CA PRO A 59 2.79 7.04 -5.34
C PRO A 59 3.28 8.17 -4.42
N THR A 60 3.81 9.23 -5.01
CA THR A 60 4.01 10.52 -4.35
C THR A 60 2.68 11.30 -4.27
N GLY A 61 2.61 12.30 -3.39
CA GLY A 61 1.41 13.12 -3.17
C GLY A 61 0.91 13.87 -4.40
N ASN A 62 1.81 14.25 -5.30
CA ASN A 62 1.53 14.89 -6.58
C ASN A 62 1.18 13.89 -7.70
N GLY A 63 1.25 12.57 -7.43
CA GLY A 63 0.98 11.49 -8.38
C GLY A 63 1.98 11.36 -9.54
N ARG A 64 3.06 12.16 -9.57
CA ARG A 64 4.04 12.17 -10.66
C ARG A 64 5.21 11.23 -10.45
N GLY A 65 5.47 10.83 -9.21
CA GLY A 65 6.51 9.91 -8.82
C GLY A 65 5.93 8.63 -8.23
N LYS A 66 6.71 7.55 -8.31
CA LYS A 66 6.41 6.29 -7.65
C LYS A 66 7.68 5.65 -7.13
N LEU A 67 7.57 4.95 -6.00
CA LEU A 67 8.63 4.13 -5.44
C LEU A 67 8.24 2.66 -5.54
N ALA A 68 9.04 1.87 -6.27
CA ALA A 68 8.91 0.42 -6.26
C ALA A 68 9.40 -0.14 -4.91
N MET A 69 8.62 -1.02 -4.29
CA MET A 69 9.01 -1.71 -3.06
C MET A 69 8.74 -3.20 -3.15
N SER A 70 9.48 -3.96 -2.34
CA SER A 70 9.15 -5.34 -1.95
C SER A 70 9.16 -5.46 -0.43
N GLN A 71 8.08 -5.96 0.17
CA GLN A 71 7.89 -5.90 1.62
C GLN A 71 6.98 -7.02 2.13
N TRP A 72 7.26 -7.52 3.34
CA TRP A 72 6.34 -8.38 4.09
C TRP A 72 5.26 -7.54 4.78
N CYS A 73 4.01 -7.98 4.68
CA CYS A 73 2.85 -7.31 5.28
C CYS A 73 1.87 -8.32 5.90
N PRO A 74 0.99 -7.89 6.82
CA PRO A 74 -0.09 -8.74 7.31
C PRO A 74 -0.99 -9.23 6.17
N ALA A 75 -1.51 -10.46 6.24
CA ALA A 75 -2.40 -11.02 5.22
C ALA A 75 -3.59 -10.11 4.86
N ARG A 76 -4.13 -9.38 5.84
CA ARG A 76 -5.24 -8.42 5.63
C ARG A 76 -4.88 -7.22 4.74
N ALA A 77 -3.60 -6.96 4.50
CA ALA A 77 -3.15 -5.90 3.60
C ALA A 77 -3.29 -6.30 2.12
N VAL A 78 -3.53 -7.58 1.80
CA VAL A 78 -3.68 -8.05 0.43
C VAL A 78 -5.09 -8.55 0.17
N ARG A 79 -5.58 -8.30 -1.03
CA ARG A 79 -6.81 -8.89 -1.55
C ARG A 79 -6.64 -9.28 -3.02
N PRO A 80 -7.38 -10.28 -3.53
CA PRO A 80 -7.42 -10.56 -4.96
C PRO A 80 -7.72 -9.28 -5.74
N ALA A 81 -7.07 -9.11 -6.90
CA ALA A 81 -7.60 -8.16 -7.87
C ALA A 81 -8.97 -8.71 -8.28
N GLY A 82 -10.04 -7.96 -8.05
CA GLY A 82 -11.36 -8.35 -8.53
C GLY A 82 -11.26 -8.63 -10.02
N THR A 83 -11.85 -9.72 -10.49
CA THR A 83 -12.06 -9.93 -11.92
C THR A 83 -12.95 -8.79 -12.39
N ASP A 84 -12.42 -7.91 -13.23
CA ASP A 84 -13.16 -6.84 -13.89
C ASP A 84 -14.15 -7.49 -14.89
N ASN A 85 -15.26 -8.00 -14.37
CA ASN A 85 -16.33 -8.67 -15.13
C ASN A 85 -17.63 -7.85 -15.12
N ASP A 86 -17.56 -6.56 -14.78
CA ASP A 86 -18.71 -5.65 -14.69
C ASP A 86 -18.65 -4.53 -15.75
N GLN A 87 -18.02 -4.81 -16.90
CA GLN A 87 -18.24 -4.02 -18.11
C GLN A 87 -19.59 -4.43 -18.71
N GLY A 88 -20.62 -3.72 -18.26
CA GLY A 88 -22.01 -3.93 -18.62
C GLY A 88 -22.25 -4.11 -20.11
N SER A 89 -22.91 -5.22 -20.44
CA SER A 89 -23.92 -5.23 -21.50
C SER A 89 -25.14 -4.44 -21.03
N ARG A 90 -25.25 -3.18 -21.44
CA ARG A 90 -26.46 -2.56 -22.04
C ARG A 90 -26.33 -1.05 -22.16
#